data_AF-A0A0L7M3G6-F1
#
_entry.id   AF-A0A0L7M3G6-F1
#
_cell.length_a   1.000
_cell.length_b   1.000
_cell.length_c   1.000
_cell.angle_alpha   90.00
_cell.angle_beta   90.00
_cell.angle_gamma   90.00
#
_symmetry.space_group_name_H-M   'P 1'
#
loop_
_entity.id
_entity.type
_entity.pdbx_description
1 polymer ?
#
loop_
_entity_poly.entity_id
_entity_poly.type
_entity_poly.pdbx_seq_one_letter_code
_entity_poly.pdbx_strand_id
1 'polypeptide(L)'
;MYKTEEQDIIDESFNTYKGMQLTSNKKENIRILNVVEHKVDTKPHINVNSIFDKPINIIITENIICTLSSEGTLCDLDIQGTFNLQINNHNYSKVIVELDNEYSEKAKIHPILDKNKYNSNILELKDKSKNFRINTIYPLLKWKINHINDSYIPLNISCWPCEDNESTLLSLEIENKRIIMMNSFMILMLI
;
A
#
# COMPACT_ATOMS: atom_id res chain seq x y z
N MET A 1 -31.40 31.93 -6.82
CA MET A 1 -30.84 32.45 -5.55
C MET A 1 -30.97 31.34 -4.52
N TYR A 2 -29.82 30.85 -4.02
CA TYR A 2 -29.58 30.00 -2.83
C TYR A 2 -30.19 28.58 -2.83
N LYS A 3 -29.53 27.51 -2.39
CA LYS A 3 -28.15 27.13 -2.05
C LYS A 3 -28.30 25.62 -1.76
N THR A 4 -27.63 24.72 -2.45
CA THR A 4 -27.56 23.31 -2.00
C THR A 4 -26.23 23.15 -1.30
N GLU A 5 -26.28 23.01 0.02
CA GLU A 5 -25.13 22.67 0.85
C GLU A 5 -24.75 21.21 0.55
N GLU A 6 -23.68 21.00 -0.20
CA GLU A 6 -22.95 19.73 -0.16
C GLU A 6 -22.11 19.75 1.12
N GLN A 7 -22.49 18.93 2.09
CA GLN A 7 -21.62 18.59 3.20
C GLN A 7 -20.51 17.68 2.66
N ASP A 8 -19.35 18.28 2.44
CA ASP A 8 -18.09 17.58 2.25
C ASP A 8 -17.78 16.75 3.50
N ILE A 9 -18.06 15.45 3.44
CA ILE A 9 -17.50 14.47 4.37
C ILE A 9 -16.09 14.16 3.87
N ILE A 10 -15.16 15.08 4.13
CA ILE A 10 -13.74 14.86 3.91
C ILE A 10 -13.14 14.50 5.26
N ASP A 11 -12.77 13.24 5.41
CA ASP A 11 -11.90 12.80 6.50
C ASP A 11 -10.50 13.37 6.24
N GLU A 12 -10.10 14.37 7.02
CA GLU A 12 -8.82 15.10 6.89
C GLU A 12 -7.57 14.23 7.20
N SER A 13 -7.75 12.94 7.49
CA SER A 13 -6.66 12.02 7.85
C SER A 13 -5.74 11.59 6.69
N PHE A 14 -6.08 11.93 5.44
CA PHE A 14 -5.38 11.36 4.28
C PHE A 14 -3.94 11.84 4.01
N ASN A 15 -3.47 12.88 4.70
CA ASN A 15 -2.15 13.49 4.43
C ASN A 15 -1.01 13.05 5.38
N THR A 16 -1.20 11.98 6.17
CA THR A 16 -0.20 11.58 7.20
C THR A 16 0.43 10.20 6.98
N TYR A 17 0.22 9.58 5.81
CA TYR A 17 0.74 8.24 5.53
C TYR A 17 2.19 8.28 5.04
N LYS A 18 3.11 7.75 5.85
CA LYS A 18 4.49 7.38 5.41
C LYS A 18 4.48 5.97 4.82
N GLY A 19 5.15 5.77 3.69
CA GLY A 19 5.10 4.56 2.84
C GLY A 19 4.87 4.88 1.36
N MET A 20 4.79 3.86 0.50
CA MET A 20 4.57 4.08 -0.93
C MET A 20 3.11 4.47 -1.21
N GLN A 21 2.88 5.74 -1.56
CA GLN A 21 1.56 6.31 -1.80
C GLN A 21 1.36 6.61 -3.29
N LEU A 22 0.10 6.65 -3.74
CA LEU A 22 -0.26 7.30 -5.00
C LEU A 22 -0.47 8.79 -4.67
N THR A 23 0.18 9.70 -5.40
CA THR A 23 0.17 11.13 -5.05
C THR A 23 -1.26 11.68 -4.97
N SER A 24 -1.60 12.36 -3.87
CA SER A 24 -2.92 12.98 -3.60
C SER A 24 -3.00 14.47 -3.99
N ASN A 25 -1.91 15.08 -4.45
CA ASN A 25 -1.86 16.51 -4.79
C ASN A 25 -2.20 16.83 -6.25
N LYS A 26 -3.42 16.46 -6.66
CA LYS A 26 -4.29 17.14 -7.63
C LYS A 26 -5.42 16.16 -7.96
N LYS A 27 -6.63 16.50 -7.50
CA LYS A 27 -7.87 15.76 -7.80
C LYS A 27 -8.29 15.79 -9.28
N GLU A 28 -7.39 16.13 -10.18
CA GLU A 28 -7.60 16.05 -11.62
C GLU A 28 -6.29 15.58 -12.24
N ASN A 29 -6.35 14.58 -13.13
CA ASN A 29 -5.27 14.01 -13.95
C ASN A 29 -4.60 12.71 -13.47
N ILE A 30 -5.37 11.67 -13.13
CA ILE A 30 -5.00 10.34 -13.66
C ILE A 30 -5.35 10.37 -15.15
N ARG A 31 -4.42 10.82 -16.00
CA ARG A 31 -4.62 10.81 -17.45
C ARG A 31 -4.24 9.45 -18.00
N ILE A 32 -5.25 8.65 -18.37
CA ILE A 32 -5.05 7.51 -19.28
C ILE A 32 -4.71 8.11 -20.64
N LEU A 33 -3.42 8.17 -20.97
CA LEU A 33 -2.90 8.98 -22.08
C LEU A 33 -3.11 8.37 -23.48
N ASN A 34 -3.89 7.29 -23.65
CA ASN A 34 -4.48 6.87 -24.93
C ASN A 34 -5.30 5.57 -24.75
N VAL A 35 -6.61 5.65 -24.99
CA VAL A 35 -7.48 4.47 -25.17
C VAL A 35 -7.75 4.36 -26.67
N VAL A 36 -7.22 3.33 -27.32
CA VAL A 36 -7.63 2.99 -28.70
C VAL A 36 -8.85 2.08 -28.57
N GLU A 37 -10.04 2.62 -28.85
CA GLU A 37 -11.28 1.86 -28.85
C GLU A 37 -11.29 0.84 -30.01
N HIS A 38 -11.29 -0.45 -29.69
CA HIS A 38 -11.71 -1.48 -30.63
C HIS A 38 -13.17 -1.84 -30.33
N LYS A 39 -14.09 -1.50 -31.26
CA LYS A 39 -15.49 -1.94 -31.18
C LYS A 39 -15.56 -3.45 -31.40
N VAL A 40 -15.97 -4.19 -30.37
CA VAL A 40 -16.31 -5.62 -30.47
C VAL A 40 -17.79 -5.77 -30.11
N ASP A 41 -18.61 -6.07 -31.11
CA ASP A 41 -20.03 -6.41 -30.96
C ASP A 41 -20.16 -7.79 -30.33
N THR A 42 -20.43 -7.86 -29.02
CA THR A 42 -21.01 -9.06 -28.40
C THR A 42 -22.05 -8.68 -27.34
N LYS A 43 -23.17 -9.42 -27.34
CA LYS A 43 -24.36 -9.22 -26.50
C LYS A 43 -24.01 -9.16 -25.00
N PRO A 44 -24.67 -8.30 -24.20
CA PRO A 44 -24.32 -8.12 -22.80
C PRO A 44 -24.74 -9.34 -21.97
N HIS A 45 -23.78 -10.18 -21.59
CA HIS A 45 -23.94 -11.06 -20.44
C HIS A 45 -23.57 -10.27 -19.18
N ILE A 46 -24.58 -9.87 -18.40
CA ILE A 46 -24.36 -9.19 -17.13
C ILE A 46 -23.91 -10.26 -16.12
N ASN A 47 -22.60 -10.40 -15.96
CA ASN A 47 -22.01 -11.14 -14.84
C ASN A 47 -22.03 -10.21 -13.62
N VAL A 48 -22.87 -10.50 -12.62
CA VAL A 48 -23.01 -9.69 -11.40
C VAL A 48 -21.72 -9.58 -10.57
N ASN A 49 -20.74 -10.48 -10.76
CA ASN A 49 -19.41 -10.32 -10.17
C ASN A 49 -18.57 -9.25 -10.88
N SER A 50 -18.89 -8.93 -12.14
CA SER A 50 -18.17 -7.95 -12.97
C SER A 50 -18.37 -6.49 -12.52
N ILE A 51 -19.33 -6.21 -11.63
CA ILE A 51 -19.54 -4.86 -11.08
C ILE A 51 -18.49 -4.55 -10.00
N PHE A 52 -17.90 -5.58 -9.38
CA PHE A 52 -16.90 -5.43 -8.30
C PHE A 52 -15.46 -5.67 -8.75
N ASP A 53 -15.23 -6.35 -9.89
CA ASP A 53 -13.88 -6.53 -10.44
C ASP A 53 -13.42 -5.25 -11.14
N LYS A 54 -12.69 -4.41 -10.40
CA LYS A 54 -12.04 -3.22 -10.97
C LYS A 54 -11.17 -3.64 -12.17
N PRO A 55 -11.15 -2.85 -13.26
CA PRO A 55 -10.40 -3.20 -14.48
C PRO A 55 -8.90 -3.31 -14.26
N ILE A 56 -8.39 -2.63 -13.23
CA ILE A 56 -7.02 -2.68 -12.75
C ILE A 56 -7.08 -2.86 -11.23
N ASN A 57 -6.37 -3.86 -10.72
CA ASN A 57 -6.17 -4.09 -9.30
C ASN A 57 -4.72 -3.79 -8.95
N ILE A 58 -4.51 -2.92 -7.95
CA ILE A 58 -3.21 -2.67 -7.33
C ILE A 58 -3.31 -3.17 -5.90
N ILE A 59 -2.38 -4.03 -5.51
CA ILE A 59 -2.29 -4.59 -4.16
C ILE A 59 -0.90 -4.33 -3.62
N ILE A 60 -0.83 -3.52 -2.56
CA ILE A 60 0.38 -3.28 -1.79
C ILE A 60 0.28 -4.12 -0.52
N THR A 61 1.30 -4.93 -0.27
CA THR A 61 1.38 -5.76 0.95
C THR A 61 2.69 -5.48 1.64
N GLU A 62 2.64 -5.13 2.91
CA GLU A 62 3.80 -4.96 3.78
C GLU A 62 3.67 -5.89 4.99
N ASN A 63 4.76 -6.55 5.33
CA ASN A 63 4.94 -7.33 6.55
C ASN A 63 6.02 -6.65 7.38
N ILE A 64 5.66 -6.28 8.61
CA ILE A 64 6.55 -5.60 9.55
C ILE A 64 6.76 -6.54 10.73
N ILE A 65 8.00 -6.92 10.97
CA ILE A 65 8.44 -7.68 12.14
C ILE A 65 9.36 -6.77 12.93
N CYS A 66 9.07 -6.55 14.19
CA CYS A 66 9.92 -5.74 15.06
C CYS A 66 10.02 -6.34 16.45
N THR A 67 11.10 -6.01 17.15
CA THR A 67 11.31 -6.33 18.56
C THR A 67 11.44 -5.04 19.33
N LEU A 68 10.62 -4.88 20.37
CA LEU A 68 10.67 -3.75 21.29
C LEU A 68 11.22 -4.22 22.65
N SER A 69 11.92 -3.35 23.36
CA SER A 69 12.19 -3.55 24.79
C SER A 69 10.91 -3.34 25.62
N SER A 70 10.94 -3.70 26.92
CA SER A 70 9.85 -3.37 27.87
C SER A 70 9.51 -1.87 27.86
N GLU A 71 10.53 -1.04 27.68
CA GLU A 71 10.42 0.42 27.64
C GLU A 71 9.89 0.96 26.30
N GLY A 72 9.56 0.09 25.34
CA GLY A 72 9.12 0.49 23.99
C GLY A 72 10.25 0.98 23.09
N THR A 73 11.51 0.67 23.42
CA THR A 73 12.65 0.99 22.54
C THR A 73 12.74 -0.02 21.41
N LEU A 74 12.84 0.44 20.16
CA LEU A 74 12.99 -0.43 18.99
C LEU A 74 14.37 -1.07 18.95
N CYS A 75 14.42 -2.39 19.14
CA CYS A 75 15.66 -3.18 19.15
C CYS A 75 15.99 -3.78 17.78
N ASP A 76 14.97 -4.22 17.03
CA ASP A 76 15.13 -4.80 15.70
C ASP A 76 13.91 -4.50 14.82
N LEU A 77 14.12 -4.43 13.51
CA LEU A 77 13.10 -4.10 12.52
C LEU A 77 13.41 -4.76 11.18
N ASP A 78 12.50 -5.61 10.69
CA ASP A 78 12.49 -6.17 9.35
C ASP A 78 11.16 -5.84 8.68
N ILE A 79 11.21 -5.10 7.57
CA ILE A 79 10.03 -4.78 6.76
C ILE A 79 10.24 -5.36 5.38
N GLN A 80 9.25 -6.12 4.92
CA GLN A 80 9.22 -6.67 3.58
C GLN A 80 7.91 -6.31 2.92
N GLY A 81 7.95 -5.82 1.69
CA GLY A 81 6.74 -5.50 0.98
C GLY A 81 6.79 -5.76 -0.52
N THR A 82 5.61 -5.79 -1.10
CA THR A 82 5.39 -6.05 -2.53
C THR A 82 4.32 -5.12 -3.09
N PHE A 83 4.57 -4.63 -4.30
CA PHE A 83 3.57 -3.93 -5.12
C PHE A 83 3.16 -4.85 -6.25
N ASN A 84 1.89 -5.24 -6.27
CA ASN A 84 1.33 -6.15 -7.25
C ASN A 84 0.34 -5.41 -8.15
N LEU A 85 0.50 -5.58 -9.46
CA LEU A 85 -0.44 -5.09 -10.48
C LEU A 85 -1.16 -6.28 -11.12
N GLN A 86 -2.47 -6.21 -11.24
CA GLN A 86 -3.27 -7.15 -12.00
C GLN A 86 -4.22 -6.39 -12.93
N ILE A 87 -4.25 -6.79 -14.20
CA ILE A 87 -5.17 -6.24 -15.19
C ILE A 87 -6.30 -7.23 -15.41
N ASN A 88 -7.54 -6.79 -15.27
CA ASN A 88 -8.72 -7.63 -15.46
C ASN A 88 -9.48 -7.31 -16.75
N ASN A 89 -9.15 -6.19 -17.41
CA ASN A 89 -9.80 -5.76 -18.64
C ASN A 89 -8.78 -5.44 -19.75
N HIS A 90 -8.95 -6.07 -20.91
CA HIS A 90 -8.09 -5.94 -22.09
C HIS A 90 -7.89 -4.50 -22.57
N ASN A 91 -8.89 -3.63 -22.38
CA ASN A 91 -8.83 -2.20 -22.74
C ASN A 91 -7.76 -1.43 -21.96
N TYR A 92 -7.30 -1.98 -20.82
CA TYR A 92 -6.33 -1.37 -19.91
C TYR A 92 -5.03 -2.17 -19.84
N SER A 93 -4.67 -2.88 -20.90
CA SER A 93 -3.49 -3.75 -20.93
C SER A 93 -2.14 -3.01 -20.99
N LYS A 94 -2.16 -1.69 -21.25
CA LYS A 94 -1.02 -0.77 -21.07
C LYS A 94 -1.29 0.14 -19.88
N VAL A 95 -0.45 0.04 -18.85
CA VAL A 95 -0.55 0.84 -17.63
C VAL A 95 0.80 1.46 -17.32
N ILE A 96 0.75 2.72 -16.91
CA ILE A 96 1.87 3.44 -16.33
C ILE A 96 1.44 3.84 -14.93
N VAL A 97 2.28 3.55 -13.94
CA VAL A 97 2.01 3.91 -12.54
C VAL A 97 3.07 4.89 -12.08
N GLU A 98 2.65 6.05 -11.61
CA GLU A 98 3.50 7.00 -10.90
C GLU A 98 3.46 6.70 -9.41
N LEU A 99 4.62 6.71 -8.76
CA LEU A 99 4.80 6.37 -7.36
C LEU A 99 5.22 7.59 -6.56
N ASP A 100 4.78 7.66 -5.32
CA ASP A 100 5.47 8.39 -4.28
C ASP A 100 6.23 7.37 -3.42
N ASN A 101 7.49 7.10 -3.77
CA ASN A 101 8.23 5.95 -3.26
C ASN A 101 9.34 6.36 -2.28
N GLU A 102 9.07 6.23 -0.99
CA GLU A 102 10.04 6.42 0.10
C GLU A 102 11.19 5.39 0.08
N TYR A 103 11.00 4.25 -0.59
CA TYR A 103 11.94 3.11 -0.60
C TYR A 103 12.64 2.89 -1.95
N SER A 104 12.70 3.92 -2.79
CA SER A 104 13.22 3.85 -4.17
C SER A 104 14.60 3.21 -4.29
N GLU A 105 15.49 3.45 -3.32
CA GLU A 105 16.85 2.89 -3.33
C GLU A 105 16.92 1.42 -2.87
N LYS A 106 15.92 0.94 -2.12
CA LYS A 106 15.92 -0.41 -1.51
C LYS A 106 15.00 -1.40 -2.22
N ALA A 107 14.21 -0.92 -3.19
CA ALA A 107 13.28 -1.75 -3.94
C ALA A 107 13.95 -2.41 -5.17
N LYS A 108 13.62 -3.68 -5.37
CA LYS A 108 13.92 -4.45 -6.58
C LYS A 108 12.75 -4.33 -7.55
N ILE A 109 13.03 -3.89 -8.77
CA ILE A 109 12.04 -3.77 -9.84
C ILE A 109 11.92 -5.06 -10.65
N HIS A 110 10.72 -5.35 -11.17
CA HIS A 110 10.51 -6.48 -12.06
C HIS A 110 11.26 -6.31 -13.40
N PRO A 111 11.90 -7.36 -13.96
CA PRO A 111 12.70 -7.26 -15.20
C PRO A 111 11.99 -6.80 -16.47
N ILE A 112 10.66 -6.65 -16.42
CA ILE A 112 9.84 -6.17 -17.56
C ILE A 112 9.73 -4.65 -17.57
N LEU A 113 10.08 -3.98 -16.46
CA LEU A 113 9.97 -2.55 -16.29
C LEU A 113 11.21 -1.82 -16.80
N ASP A 114 11.03 -0.58 -17.19
CA ASP A 114 12.12 0.34 -17.55
C ASP A 114 12.77 0.89 -16.27
N LYS A 115 14.06 0.59 -16.08
CA LYS A 115 14.84 1.05 -14.92
C LYS A 115 15.04 2.57 -14.90
N ASN A 116 15.17 3.22 -16.05
CA ASN A 116 15.35 4.67 -16.11
C ASN A 116 14.06 5.40 -15.74
N LYS A 117 12.91 4.85 -16.14
CA LYS A 117 11.60 5.36 -15.71
C LYS A 117 11.38 5.19 -14.23
N TYR A 118 11.80 4.06 -13.67
CA TYR A 118 11.72 3.84 -12.24
C TYR A 118 12.51 4.88 -11.43
N ASN A 119 13.68 5.31 -11.90
CA ASN A 119 14.45 6.39 -11.24
C ASN A 119 13.70 7.74 -11.22
N SER A 120 12.69 7.90 -12.07
CA SER A 120 11.76 9.05 -12.06
C SER A 120 10.42 8.69 -11.39
N ASN A 121 10.40 7.66 -10.55
CA ASN A 121 9.23 7.11 -9.86
C ASN A 121 8.10 6.61 -10.78
N ILE A 122 8.43 6.18 -11.99
CA ILE A 122 7.45 5.68 -12.97
C ILE A 122 7.65 4.19 -13.22
N LEU A 123 6.60 3.39 -13.00
CA LEU A 123 6.52 2.00 -13.44
C LEU A 123 5.92 1.95 -14.84
N GLU A 124 6.77 1.71 -15.83
CA GLU A 124 6.41 1.52 -17.23
C GLU A 124 7.13 0.29 -17.78
N LEU A 125 6.52 -0.43 -18.72
CA LEU A 125 7.17 -1.54 -19.43
C LEU A 125 8.36 -1.04 -20.25
N LYS A 126 9.50 -1.74 -20.19
CA LYS A 126 10.68 -1.44 -21.01
C LYS A 126 10.42 -1.54 -22.51
N ASP A 127 9.52 -2.43 -22.89
CA ASP A 127 9.13 -2.70 -24.28
C ASP A 127 7.71 -2.19 -24.50
N LYS A 128 7.59 -1.05 -25.17
CA LYS A 128 6.31 -0.35 -25.41
C LYS A 128 5.36 -1.08 -26.37
N SER A 129 5.87 -2.09 -27.07
CA SER A 129 5.05 -2.96 -27.92
C SER A 129 4.32 -4.03 -27.10
N LYS A 130 4.81 -4.34 -25.89
CA LYS A 130 4.22 -5.34 -24.99
C LYS A 130 3.14 -4.74 -24.09
N ASN A 131 2.28 -5.64 -23.63
CA ASN A 131 1.18 -5.36 -22.73
C ASN A 131 1.26 -6.30 -21.51
N PHE A 132 0.68 -5.89 -20.39
CA PHE A 132 0.41 -6.80 -19.29
C PHE A 132 -0.65 -7.82 -19.71
N ARG A 133 -0.48 -9.08 -19.29
CA ARG A 133 -1.46 -10.14 -19.53
C ARG A 133 -2.64 -9.95 -18.58
N ILE A 134 -3.83 -10.22 -19.10
CA ILE A 134 -5.09 -10.17 -18.34
C ILE A 134 -5.08 -11.31 -17.32
N ASN A 135 -5.68 -11.08 -16.15
CA ASN A 135 -5.82 -12.03 -15.04
C ASN A 135 -4.48 -12.61 -14.57
N THR A 136 -3.39 -11.86 -14.76
CA THR A 136 -2.05 -12.21 -14.27
C THR A 136 -1.61 -11.18 -13.23
N ILE A 137 -1.14 -11.66 -12.08
CA ILE A 137 -0.59 -10.81 -11.02
C ILE A 137 0.90 -10.61 -11.29
N TYR A 138 1.31 -9.35 -11.43
CA TYR A 138 2.69 -8.94 -11.64
C TYR A 138 3.25 -8.30 -10.36
N PRO A 139 4.19 -8.94 -9.64
CA PRO A 139 4.92 -8.31 -8.55
C PRO A 139 5.93 -7.33 -9.14
N LEU A 140 5.51 -6.07 -9.33
CA LEU A 140 6.28 -5.04 -10.01
C LEU A 140 7.45 -4.54 -9.16
N LEU A 141 7.26 -4.44 -7.84
CA LEU A 141 8.28 -4.04 -6.89
C LEU A 141 8.31 -4.99 -5.71
N LYS A 142 9.51 -5.21 -5.17
CA LYS A 142 9.72 -5.85 -3.86
C LYS A 142 10.74 -5.04 -3.06
N TRP A 143 10.45 -4.67 -1.83
CA TRP A 143 11.40 -3.98 -0.95
C TRP A 143 11.69 -4.80 0.29
N LYS A 144 12.89 -4.58 0.82
CA LYS A 144 13.30 -5.07 2.13
C LYS A 144 14.03 -3.96 2.87
N ILE A 145 13.64 -3.72 4.11
CA ILE A 145 14.19 -2.68 4.97
C ILE A 145 14.58 -3.35 6.28
N ASN A 146 15.81 -3.12 6.72
CA ASN A 146 16.40 -3.74 7.90
C ASN A 146 17.20 -2.75 8.73
N HIS A 147 16.86 -1.47 8.66
CA HIS A 147 17.49 -0.42 9.48
C HIS A 147 16.53 0.02 10.58
N ILE A 148 17.06 0.17 11.79
CA ILE A 148 16.30 0.57 12.97
C ILE A 148 15.90 2.04 12.83
N ASN A 149 14.60 2.26 12.62
CA ASN A 149 14.00 3.58 12.65
C ASN A 149 12.53 3.42 13.08
N ASP A 150 12.19 3.99 14.22
CA ASP A 150 10.88 3.86 14.87
C ASP A 150 9.77 4.63 14.15
N SER A 151 10.09 5.48 13.16
CA SER A 151 9.09 6.06 12.26
C SER A 151 8.42 5.03 11.34
N TYR A 152 8.99 3.83 11.24
CA TYR A 152 8.44 2.77 10.39
C TYR A 152 7.43 1.86 11.08
N ILE A 153 7.45 1.77 12.41
CA ILE A 153 6.51 0.91 13.13
C ILE A 153 5.14 1.60 13.21
N PRO A 154 4.04 0.86 13.01
CA PRO A 154 2.69 1.42 13.12
C PRO A 154 2.27 1.65 14.57
N LEU A 155 2.78 0.82 15.48
CA LEU A 155 2.44 0.83 16.90
C LEU A 155 3.72 0.77 17.71
N ASN A 156 3.71 1.47 18.83
CA ASN A 156 4.66 1.25 19.90
C ASN A 156 3.94 0.64 21.09
N ILE A 157 4.59 -0.31 21.75
CA ILE A 157 4.06 -1.00 22.93
C ILE A 157 5.16 -0.97 23.99
N SER A 158 4.84 -0.45 25.16
CA SER A 158 5.67 -0.55 26.35
C SER A 158 4.90 -1.28 27.45
N CYS A 159 5.64 -1.93 28.34
CA CYS A 159 5.09 -2.69 29.44
C CYS A 159 5.90 -2.52 30.73
N TRP A 160 5.18 -2.42 31.84
CA TRP A 160 5.76 -2.26 33.17
C TRP A 160 5.27 -3.40 34.06
N PRO A 161 6.10 -4.42 34.32
CA PRO A 161 5.76 -5.49 35.25
C PRO A 161 5.94 -4.99 36.69
N CYS A 162 4.97 -5.32 37.53
CA CYS A 162 5.01 -5.08 38.96
C CYS A 162 4.79 -6.43 39.67
N GLU A 163 5.86 -6.97 40.25
CA GLU A 163 5.81 -8.22 40.99
C GLU A 163 5.37 -7.96 42.43
N ASP A 164 4.43 -8.78 42.90
CA ASP A 164 4.09 -8.96 44.30
C ASP A 164 4.33 -10.44 44.67
N ASN A 165 4.33 -10.77 45.96
CA ASN A 165 4.71 -12.09 46.46
C ASN A 165 3.86 -13.25 45.91
N GLU A 166 2.66 -12.99 45.39
CA GLU A 166 1.73 -13.99 44.85
C GLU A 166 1.25 -13.71 43.40
N SER A 167 1.57 -12.54 42.83
CA SER A 167 1.06 -12.15 41.51
C SER A 167 1.96 -11.14 40.79
N THR A 168 1.91 -11.13 39.46
CA THR A 168 2.57 -10.09 38.64
C THR A 168 1.49 -9.28 37.94
N LEU A 169 1.44 -7.98 38.22
CA LEU A 169 0.60 -7.02 37.50
C LEU A 169 1.39 -6.48 36.31
N LEU A 170 0.81 -6.52 35.11
CA LEU A 170 1.41 -5.89 33.93
C LEU A 170 0.60 -4.66 33.50
N SER A 171 1.26 -3.50 33.47
CA SER A 171 0.70 -2.30 32.85
C SER A 171 1.19 -2.18 31.41
N LEU A 172 0.28 -2.07 30.45
CA LEU A 172 0.57 -1.94 29.02
C LEU A 172 0.21 -0.54 28.55
N GLU A 173 1.12 0.09 27.81
CA GLU A 173 0.87 1.33 27.09
C GLU A 173 1.04 1.07 25.59
N ILE A 174 0.05 1.52 24.81
CA ILE A 174 -0.02 1.30 23.37
C ILE A 174 -0.20 2.66 22.71
N GLU A 175 0.76 3.02 21.86
CA GLU A 175 0.75 4.25 21.09
C GLU A 175 0.59 3.92 19.61
N ASN A 176 -0.40 4.53 18.96
CA ASN A 176 -0.52 4.46 17.51
C ASN A 176 0.34 5.53 16.85
N LYS A 177 1.48 5.12 16.27
CA LYS A 177 2.45 6.02 15.65
C LYS A 177 2.07 6.43 14.24
N ARG A 178 1.08 5.77 13.62
CA ARG A 178 0.60 6.07 12.28
C ARG A 178 -0.92 6.22 12.29
N ILE A 179 -1.48 7.11 11.48
CA ILE A 179 -2.93 7.23 11.34
C ILE A 179 -3.48 6.07 10.48
N ILE A 180 -3.16 4.82 10.83
CA ILE A 180 -3.67 3.63 10.17
C ILE A 180 -4.85 3.05 10.94
N MET A 181 -5.87 2.62 10.20
CA MET A 181 -6.97 1.86 10.77
C MET A 181 -6.54 0.39 10.88
N MET A 182 -6.57 -0.15 12.09
CA MET A 182 -6.29 -1.55 12.34
C MET A 182 -7.59 -2.34 12.37
N ASN A 183 -7.72 -3.33 11.48
CA ASN A 183 -8.93 -4.15 11.41
C ASN A 183 -8.98 -5.22 12.52
N SER A 184 -7.83 -5.67 12.99
CA SER A 184 -7.72 -6.67 14.05
C SER A 184 -6.41 -6.52 14.80
N PHE A 185 -6.45 -6.69 16.12
CA PHE A 185 -5.31 -6.58 17.01
C PHE A 185 -5.39 -7.66 18.08
N MET A 186 -4.29 -8.37 18.30
CA MET A 186 -4.19 -9.44 19.28
C MET A 186 -2.84 -9.32 19.99
N ILE A 187 -2.88 -9.28 21.32
CA ILE A 187 -1.69 -9.36 22.17
C ILE A 187 -1.69 -10.75 22.80
N LEU A 188 -0.59 -11.47 22.64
CA LEU A 188 -0.33 -12.73 23.33
C LEU A 188 0.76 -12.47 24.37
N MET A 189 0.44 -12.67 25.64
CA MET A 189 1.42 -12.68 26.72
C MET A 189 1.83 -14.13 27.01
N LEU A 190 3.15 -14.36 27.07
CA LEU A 190 3.73 -15.62 27.53
C LEU A 190 4.19 -15.39 28.97
N ILE A 191 3.61 -16.16 29.90
CA ILE A 191 3.94 -16.18 31.33
C ILE A 191 4.73 -17.45 31.61
#